data_AF-A0A932LXX0-F1
#
_entry.id   AF-A0A932LXX0-F1
#
_cell.length_a   1.000
_cell.length_b   1.000
_cell.length_c   1.000
_cell.angle_alpha   90.00
_cell.angle_beta   90.00
_cell.angle_gamma   90.00
#
_symmetry.space_group_name_H-M   'P 1'
#
loop_
_entity.id
_entity.type
_entity.pdbx_description
1 polymer ?
#
loop_
_entity_poly.entity_id
_entity_poly.type
_entity_poly.pdbx_seq_one_letter_code
_entity_poly.pdbx_strand_id
1 'polypeptide(L)' 'RRAIGFSALLAQVDEISVPQEEGLEAFQIAGEVASVLTRRRALGFSARAGRWAAVERFQLGATP' A
#
# COMPACT_ATOMS: atom_id res chain seq x y z
N ARG A 1 0.51 10.75 7.16
CA ARG A 1 -0.46 10.71 6.04
C ARG A 1 -1.19 9.37 6.09
N ARG A 2 -2.34 9.21 5.45
CA ARG A 2 -3.09 7.94 5.45
C ARG A 2 -3.46 7.58 4.01
N ALA A 3 -3.40 6.31 3.67
CA ALA A 3 -3.99 5.78 2.45
C ALA A 3 -5.34 5.14 2.81
N ILE A 4 -6.38 5.52 2.08
CA ILE A 4 -7.76 5.10 2.32
C ILE A 4 -8.18 4.23 1.16
N GLY A 5 -8.64 3.02 1.46
CA GLY A 5 -9.20 2.07 0.49
C GLY A 5 -10.67 1.84 0.80
N PHE A 6 -11.51 1.92 -0.22
CA PHE A 6 -12.94 1.64 -0.09
C PHE A 6 -13.30 0.38 -0.87
N SER A 7 -14.00 -0.55 -0.22
CA SER A 7 -14.62 -1.70 -0.87
C SER A 7 -16.11 -1.47 -1.01
N ALA A 8 -16.56 -1.26 -2.25
CA ALA A 8 -17.98 -1.21 -2.55
C ALA A 8 -18.66 -2.57 -2.34
N LEU A 9 -17.93 -3.67 -2.58
CA LEU A 9 -18.41 -5.05 -2.43
C LEU A 9 -18.77 -5.37 -0.97
N LEU A 10 -17.98 -4.86 -0.02
CA LEU A 10 -18.15 -5.12 1.41
C LEU A 10 -18.76 -3.92 2.15
N ALA A 11 -19.04 -2.82 1.44
CA ALA A 11 -19.48 -1.54 2.01
C ALA A 11 -18.62 -1.07 3.19
N GLN A 12 -17.29 -1.19 3.06
CA GLN A 12 -16.35 -0.87 4.13
C GLN A 12 -15.17 -0.02 3.66
N VAL A 13 -14.56 0.67 4.63
CA VAL A 13 -13.33 1.43 4.46
C VAL A 13 -12.23 0.75 5.28
N ASP A 14 -11.04 0.67 4.70
CA ASP A 14 -9.83 0.30 5.41
C ASP A 14 -8.73 1.33 5.17
N GLU A 15 -7.92 1.57 6.21
CA GLU A 15 -6.94 2.63 6.21
C GLU A 15 -5.58 2.14 6.69
N ILE A 16 -4.52 2.60 6.04
CA ILE A 16 -3.14 2.33 6.47
C ILE A 16 -2.35 3.63 6.66
N SER A 17 -1.57 3.67 7.74
CA SER A 17 -0.71 4.82 8.04
C SER A 17 0.51 4.83 7.13
N VAL A 18 0.75 5.97 6.49
CA VAL A 18 1.94 6.26 5.70
C VAL A 18 2.69 7.40 6.40
N PRO A 19 3.80 7.11 7.11
CA PRO A 19 4.66 8.11 7.74
C PRO A 19 5.05 9.22 6.77
N GLN A 20 5.20 10.44 7.25
CA GLN A 20 5.55 11.58 6.38
C GLN A 20 6.94 11.43 5.75
N GLU A 21 7.85 10.76 6.45
CA GLU A 21 9.21 10.44 6.00
C GLU A 21 9.23 9.36 4.91
N GLU A 22 8.17 8.57 4.82
CA GLU A 22 8.01 7.53 3.82
C GLU A 22 7.57 8.18 2.50
N GLY A 23 8.56 8.53 1.67
CA GLY A 23 8.34 9.10 0.35
C GLY A 23 7.63 8.11 -0.59
N LEU A 24 6.58 8.59 -1.26
CA LEU A 24 5.88 7.85 -2.32
C LEU A 24 6.71 7.92 -3.59
N GLU A 25 6.94 6.76 -4.21
CA GLU A 25 7.76 6.62 -5.42
C GLU A 25 6.88 6.36 -6.64
N ALA A 26 5.85 5.53 -6.49
CA ALA A 26 4.91 5.21 -7.55
C ALA A 26 3.56 4.78 -6.97
N PHE A 27 2.53 4.83 -7.81
CA PHE A 27 1.23 4.23 -7.55
C PHE A 27 0.68 3.62 -8.84
N GLN A 28 -0.13 2.58 -8.70
CA GLN A 28 -0.84 1.94 -9.81
C GLN A 28 -2.19 1.41 -9.35
N ILE A 29 -3.12 1.30 -10.29
CA ILE A 29 -4.42 0.66 -10.09
C ILE A 29 -4.58 -0.37 -11.20
N ALA A 30 -4.89 -1.61 -10.83
CA ALA A 30 -5.13 -2.71 -11.76
C ALA A 30 -6.35 -3.51 -11.29
N GLY A 31 -7.46 -3.37 -12.02
CA GLY A 31 -8.74 -3.97 -11.63
C GLY A 31 -9.19 -3.49 -10.25
N GLU A 32 -9.44 -4.44 -9.34
CA GLU A 32 -9.91 -4.20 -7.97
C GLU A 32 -8.76 -3.95 -6.97
N VAL A 33 -7.53 -3.77 -7.44
CA VAL A 33 -6.33 -3.61 -6.61
C VAL A 33 -5.67 -2.26 -6.85
N ALA A 34 -5.41 -1.54 -5.76
CA ALA A 34 -4.53 -0.36 -5.77
C ALA A 34 -3.18 -0.74 -5.14
N SER A 35 -2.07 -0.35 -5.77
CA SER A 35 -0.73 -0.55 -5.21
C SER A 35 -0.01 0.79 -5.09
N VAL A 36 0.69 0.97 -3.98
CA VAL A 36 1.52 2.15 -3.70
C VAL A 36 2.92 1.66 -3.35
N LEU A 37 3.91 2.21 -4.03
CA LEU A 37 5.30 1.93 -3.76
C LEU A 37 5.92 3.10 -3.02
N THR A 38 6.58 2.80 -1.91
CA THR A 38 7.33 3.78 -1.13
C THR A 38 8.79 3.39 -1.03
N ARG A 39 9.62 4.29 -0.49
CA ARG A 39 11.03 4.00 -0.18
C ARG A 39 11.25 2.82 0.77
N ARG A 40 10.23 2.46 1.56
CA ARG A 40 10.36 1.44 2.63
C ARG A 40 9.66 0.13 2.28
N ARG A 41 8.52 0.19 1.59
CA ARG A 41 7.63 -0.97 1.40
C ARG A 41 6.69 -0.78 0.21
N ALA A 42 6.10 -1.88 -0.22
CA ALA A 42 4.95 -1.88 -1.11
C ALA A 42 3.67 -2.03 -0.28
N LEU A 43 2.67 -1.20 -0.57
CA LEU A 43 1.34 -1.27 0.00
C LEU A 43 0.35 -1.70 -1.08
N GLY A 44 -0.58 -2.59 -0.76
CA GLY A 44 -1.62 -3.05 -1.66
C GLY A 44 -2.98 -3.03 -0.99
N PHE A 45 -3.97 -2.39 -1.60
CA PHE A 45 -5.37 -2.51 -1.22
C PHE A 45 -6.10 -3.41 -2.21
N SER A 46 -6.91 -4.34 -1.71
CA SER A 46 -7.82 -5.15 -2.53
C SER A 46 -9.27 -4.84 -2.16
N ALA A 47 -10.06 -4.36 -3.12
CA ALA A 47 -11.49 -4.14 -2.89
C ALA A 47 -12.24 -5.45 -2.63
N ARG A 48 -11.77 -6.58 -3.19
CA ARG A 48 -12.31 -7.92 -2.93
C ARG A 48 -12.06 -8.41 -1.51
N ALA A 49 -10.87 -8.16 -0.97
CA ALA A 49 -10.53 -8.49 0.42
C ALA A 49 -10.96 -7.40 1.41
N GLY A 50 -11.26 -6.19 0.92
CA GLY A 50 -11.60 -5.01 1.69
C GLY A 50 -10.48 -4.49 2.59
N ARG A 51 -9.22 -4.83 2.34
CA ARG A 51 -8.12 -4.56 3.26
C ARG A 51 -6.83 -4.18 2.56
N TRP A 52 -6.02 -3.42 3.29
CA TRP A 52 -4.61 -3.18 2.99
C TRP A 52 -3.74 -4.36 3.42
N ALA A 53 -2.68 -4.57 2.65
CA ALA A 53 -1.52 -5.40 2.98
C ALA A 53 -0.24 -4.60 2.70
N ALA A 54 0.82 -4.91 3.43
CA ALA A 54 2.12 -4.29 3.28
C ALA A 54 3.21 -5.37 3.19
N VAL A 55 4.18 -5.14 2.31
CA VAL A 55 5.39 -5.96 2.21
C VAL A 55 6.59 -5.03 2.27
N GLU A 56 7.42 -5.19 3.29
CA GLU A 56 8.67 -4.43 3.43
C GLU A 56 9.57 -4.71 2.23
N ARG A 57 10.24 -3.67 1.72
CA ARG A 57 11.24 -3.86 0.68
C ARG A 57 12.37 -4.67 1.28
N PHE A 58 12.76 -5.73 0.58
CA PHE A 58 13.96 -6.46 0.92
C PHE A 58 15.17 -5.56 0.67
N GLN A 59 15.81 -5.08 1.74
CA GLN A 59 17.11 -4.45 1.61
C GLN A 59 18.15 -5.56 1.51
N LEU A 60 18.58 -5.87 0.28
CA LEU A 60 19.87 -6.51 0.08
C LEU A 60 20.89 -5.55 0.70
N GLY A 61 21.51 -5.97 1.81
CA GLY A 61 22.57 -5.21 2.45
C GLY A 61 23.57 -4.78 1.39
N ALA A 62 23.89 -3.49 1.37
CA ALA A 62 25.10 -3.01 0.74
C ALA A 62 26.24 -3.86 1.30
N THR A 63 26.78 -4.77 0.48
CA THR A 63 28.02 -5.45 0.80
C THR A 63 29.11 -4.39 0.95
N PRO A 64 29.94 -4.47 2.02
CA PRO A 64 31.01 -3.52 2.27
C PRO A 64 32.06 -3.47 1.14
#